data_AF-A0A2M7SZU0-F1
#
_entry.id   AF-A0A2M7SZU0-F1
#
_cell.length_a   1.000
_cell.length_b   1.000
_cell.length_c   1.000
_cell.angle_alpha   90.00
_cell.angle_beta   90.00
_cell.angle_gamma   90.00
#
_symmetry.space_group_name_H-M   'P 1'
#
loop_
_entity.id
_entity.type
_entity.pdbx_description
1 polymer ?
#
loop_
_entity_poly.entity_id
_entity_poly.type
_entity_poly.pdbx_seq_one_letter_code
_entity_poly.pdbx_strand_id
1 'polypeptide(L)' 'MFGRLGWVEIAVIALVVLVLFGRGKIGAVLEEMGKGVRAFKDGMNEAEAPKKPAKPRKKSKK' A
#
# COMPACT_ATOMS: atom_id res chain seq x y z
N MET A 1 -0.75 9.61 30.21
CA MET A 1 -1.95 8.77 30.06
C MET A 1 -2.73 9.01 28.74
N PHE A 2 -2.22 9.80 27.77
CA PHE A 2 -2.96 10.16 26.54
C PHE A 2 -2.60 9.35 25.28
N GLY A 3 -1.56 8.51 25.31
CA GLY A 3 -1.11 7.75 24.13
C GLY A 3 -1.98 6.54 23.77
N ARG A 4 -2.90 6.11 24.64
CA ARG A 4 -3.75 4.93 24.42
C ARG A 4 -5.14 5.28 23.88
N LEU A 5 -5.60 6.52 24.04
CA LEU A 5 -6.95 6.92 23.61
C LEU A 5 -7.01 6.90 22.08
N GLY A 6 -6.23 7.73 21.39
CA GLY A 6 -6.32 7.86 19.93
C GLY A 6 -6.05 6.57 19.13
N TRP A 7 -5.10 5.72 19.57
CA TRP A 7 -4.83 4.45 18.89
C TRP A 7 -5.98 3.44 19.04
N VAL A 8 -6.65 3.42 20.19
CA VAL A 8 -7.81 2.55 20.43
C VAL A 8 -9.01 3.01 19.60
N GLU A 9 -9.27 4.32 19.52
CA GLU A 9 -10.36 4.84 18.68
C GLU A 9 -10.15 4.52 17.19
N ILE A 10 -8.92 4.68 16.68
CA ILE A 10 -8.59 4.28 15.29
C ILE A 10 -8.80 2.78 15.09
N ALA A 11 -8.39 1.94 16.05
CA ALA A 11 -8.56 0.49 15.96
C ALA A 11 -10.05 0.09 15.95
N VAL A 12 -10.89 0.75 16.77
CA VAL A 12 -12.34 0.52 16.79
C VAL A 12 -12.98 0.91 15.46
N ILE A 13 -12.62 2.08 14.89
CA ILE A 13 -13.11 2.50 13.57
C ILE A 13 -12.68 1.51 12.49
N ALA A 14 -11.41 1.10 12.49
CA ALA A 14 -10.89 0.11 11.55
C ALA A 14 -11.62 -1.23 11.65
N LEU A 15 -12.00 -1.66 12.86
CA LEU A 15 -12.79 -2.87 13.08
C LEU A 15 -14.20 -2.74 12.48
N VAL A 16 -14.88 -1.61 12.68
CA VAL A 16 -16.21 -1.35 12.10
C VAL A 16 -16.14 -1.38 10.58
N VAL A 17 -15.15 -0.70 9.99
CA VAL A 17 -14.93 -0.72 8.54
C VAL A 17 -14.62 -2.13 8.04
N LEU A 18 -13.80 -2.90 8.76
CA LEU A 18 -13.47 -4.28 8.40
C LEU A 18 -14.71 -5.19 8.43
N VAL A 19 -15.65 -4.99 9.35
CA VAL A 19 -16.91 -5.75 9.42
C VAL A 19 -17.84 -5.38 8.26
N LEU A 20 -17.99 -4.08 7.95
CA LEU A 20 -18.86 -3.61 6.88
C LEU A 20 -18.37 -4.00 5.49
N PHE A 21 -17.07 -3.86 5.25
CA PHE A 21 -16.45 -4.17 3.95
C PHE A 21 -16.03 -5.64 3.85
N GLY A 22 -15.72 -6.29 4.97
CA GLY A 22 -15.19 -7.65 5.02
C GLY A 22 -13.71 -7.75 4.64
N ARG A 23 -13.00 -8.75 5.20
CA ARG A 23 -11.57 -8.98 4.94
C ARG A 23 -11.20 -9.18 3.47
N GLY A 24 -12.12 -9.73 2.66
CA GLY A 24 -11.87 -10.04 1.25
C GLY A 24 -11.92 -8.81 0.33
N LYS A 25 -12.82 -7.86 0.60
CA LYS A 25 -12.98 -6.66 -0.25
C LYS A 25 -11.84 -5.67 -0.03
N ILE A 26 -11.40 -5.48 1.21
CA ILE A 26 -10.27 -4.59 1.51
C ILE A 26 -9.00 -5.06 0.80
N GLY A 27 -8.69 -6.37 0.83
CA GLY A 27 -7.53 -6.92 0.12
C GLY A 27 -7.59 -6.69 -1.40
N ALA A 28 -8.74 -6.96 -2.02
CA ALA A 28 -8.93 -6.73 -3.46
C ALA A 28 -8.80 -5.25 -3.85
N VAL A 29 -9.40 -4.33 -3.08
CA VAL A 29 -9.31 -2.89 -3.34
C VAL A 29 -7.87 -2.38 -3.15
N LEU A 30 -7.18 -2.82 -2.09
CA LEU A 30 -5.79 -2.46 -1.85
C LEU A 30 -4.84 -3.02 -2.92
N GLU A 31 -5.12 -4.20 -3.46
CA GLU A 31 -4.34 -4.78 -4.56
C GLU A 31 -4.46 -3.94 -5.84
N GLU A 32 -5.68 -3.58 -6.24
CA GLU A 32 -5.92 -2.74 -7.42
C GLU A 32 -5.35 -1.32 -7.23
N MET A 33 -5.53 -0.73 -6.05
CA MET A 33 -4.91 0.56 -5.72
C MET A 33 -3.38 0.47 -5.67
N GLY A 34 -2.82 -0.62 -5.14
CA GLY A 34 -1.39 -0.85 -5.04
C GLY A 34 -0.70 -0.94 -6.40
N LYS A 35 -1.35 -1.60 -7.38
CA LYS A 35 -0.91 -1.61 -8.77
C LYS A 35 -0.88 -0.19 -9.37
N GLY A 36 -1.92 0.60 -9.15
CA GLY A 36 -2.00 1.99 -9.62
C GLY A 36 -0.95 2.91 -8.99
N VAL A 37 -0.77 2.86 -7.68
CA VAL A 37 0.26 3.64 -6.96
C VAL A 37 1.67 3.24 -7.42
N ARG A 38 1.90 1.95 -7.69
CA ARG A 38 3.19 1.47 -8.19
C ARG A 38 3.47 1.93 -9.61
N ALA A 39 2.51 1.81 -10.52
CA ALA A 39 2.63 2.34 -11.89
C ALA A 39 2.87 3.86 -11.90
N PHE A 40 2.19 4.60 -11.01
CA PHE A 40 2.41 6.03 -10.84
C PHE A 40 3.83 6.34 -10.33
N LYS A 41 4.30 5.61 -9.31
CA LYS A 41 5.67 5.74 -8.79
C LYS A 41 6.71 5.44 -9.88
N ASP A 42 6.53 4.35 -10.63
CA ASP A 42 7.46 3.93 -11.67
C ASP A 42 7.47 4.94 -12.83
N GLY A 43 6.31 5.47 -13.24
CA GLY A 43 6.20 6.51 -14.25
C GLY A 43 6.83 7.85 -13.85
N MET A 44 6.70 8.27 -12.59
CA MET A 44 7.37 9.48 -12.09
C MET A 44 8.90 9.32 -12.05
N ASN A 45 9.42 8.14 -11.66
CA ASN A 45 10.86 7.89 -11.65
C ASN A 45 11.46 7.88 -13.07
N GLU A 46 10.72 7.38 -14.06
CA GLU A 46 11.14 7.41 -15.46
C GLU A 46 11.14 8.84 -16.04
N ALA A 47 10.23 9.71 -15.56
CA ALA A 47 10.16 11.11 -15.96
C ALA A 47 11.26 11.99 -15.35
N GLU A 48 11.69 11.70 -14.10
CA GLU A 48 12.73 12.46 -13.41
C GLU A 48 14.17 12.02 -13.77
N ALA A 49 14.35 10.81 -14.30
CA ALA A 49 15.68 10.29 -14.65
C ALA A 49 15.91 10.29 -16.17
N PRO A 50 16.88 11.05 -16.72
CA PRO A 50 17.32 10.82 -18.09
C PRO A 50 18.01 9.45 -18.12
N LYS A 51 17.32 8.45 -18.69
CA LYS A 51 17.83 7.13 -19.09
C LYS A 51 18.90 6.54 -18.15
N LYS A 52 18.49 5.95 -17.03
CA LYS A 52 19.28 4.87 -16.42
C LYS A 52 18.49 3.58 -16.50
N PRO A 53 19.02 2.52 -17.14
CA PRO A 53 18.30 1.26 -17.29
C PRO A 53 17.95 0.75 -15.89
N ALA A 54 16.65 0.49 -15.69
CA ALA A 54 16.12 -0.03 -14.45
C ALA A 54 16.96 -1.21 -13.97
N LYS A 55 17.55 -1.07 -12.78
CA LYS A 55 18.37 -2.11 -12.14
C LYS A 55 17.59 -3.42 -12.10
N PRO A 56 18.18 -4.55 -12.53
CA PRO A 56 17.53 -5.84 -12.42
C PRO A 56 17.44 -6.20 -10.93
N ARG A 57 16.23 -6.26 -10.37
CA ARG A 57 16.00 -6.83 -9.04
C ARG A 57 16.24 -8.33 -9.11
N LYS A 58 17.51 -8.72 -8.91
CA LYS A 58 17.87 -10.01 -8.30
C LYS A 58 17.17 -10.13 -6.94
N LYS A 59 16.50 -11.26 -6.73
CA LYS A 59 16.34 -12.09 -5.50
C LYS A 59 15.06 -12.94 -5.72
N SER A 60 15.03 -14.26 -5.66
CA SER A 60 15.98 -15.27 -5.20
C SER A 60 15.62 -16.59 -5.89
N LYS A 61 16.60 -17.22 -6.53
CA LYS A 61 16.59 -18.65 -6.84
C LYS A 61 17.90 -19.18 -6.27
N LYS A 62 17.87 -19.62 -5.02
CA LYS A 62 18.80 -20.59 -4.45
C LYS A 62 18.15 -21.19 -3.22
#